data_AF-A0A2E5AGA5-F1
#
_entry.id   AF-A0A2E5AGA5-F1
#
_cell.length_a   1.000
_cell.length_b   1.000
_cell.length_c   1.000
_cell.angle_alpha   90.00
_cell.angle_beta   90.00
_cell.angle_gamma   90.00
#
_symmetry.space_group_name_H-M   'P 1'
#
loop_
_entity.id
_entity.type
_entity.pdbx_description
1 polymer ?
#
loop_
_entity_poly.entity_id
_entity_poly.type
_entity_poly.pdbx_seq_one_letter_code
_entity_poly.pdbx_strand_id
1 'polypeptide(L)'
;MKDASQFERLFLGAGEAAGPGAGLAPPEPVARSVRGAGASLLDAVLGAAVRSVLILQMWSWSRANAAAVEDPLSWRAWVTPSDGLETAARIWTMGQVDAGFAAFLLLAVATLASLSLTLGFLTRLTGIAVFLGTLWHMLFILPEAFTSTVAYLALGLYLILRGAGPLSLDWALARLARLA
;
A
#
# COMPACT_ATOMS: atom_id res chain seq x y z
N MET A 1 -34.85 -10.81 -23.91
CA MET A 1 -35.15 -9.90 -22.79
C MET A 1 -35.12 -10.76 -21.53
N LYS A 2 -34.05 -10.68 -20.73
CA LYS A 2 -33.82 -11.53 -19.55
C LYS A 2 -34.39 -10.85 -18.30
N ASP A 3 -35.21 -11.63 -17.60
CA ASP A 3 -35.84 -11.48 -16.28
C ASP A 3 -35.54 -10.25 -15.40
N ALA A 4 -36.52 -9.36 -15.31
CA ALA A 4 -36.70 -8.49 -14.14
C ALA A 4 -37.22 -9.27 -12.92
N SER A 5 -37.76 -10.49 -13.13
CA SER A 5 -38.48 -11.29 -12.12
C SER A 5 -37.59 -11.98 -11.07
N GLN A 6 -36.27 -12.02 -11.29
CA GLN A 6 -35.31 -12.66 -10.40
C GLN A 6 -34.69 -11.67 -9.40
N PHE A 7 -34.60 -10.39 -9.77
CA PHE A 7 -34.11 -9.30 -8.92
C PHE A 7 -35.11 -8.95 -7.82
N GLU A 8 -36.40 -8.87 -8.15
CA GLU A 8 -37.46 -8.60 -7.16
C GLU A 8 -37.60 -9.70 -6.10
N ARG A 9 -37.44 -10.98 -6.48
CA ARG A 9 -37.53 -12.11 -5.55
C ARG A 9 -36.41 -12.13 -4.50
N LEU A 10 -35.22 -11.65 -4.85
CA LEU A 10 -34.07 -11.60 -3.93
C LEU A 10 -34.20 -10.51 -2.86
N PHE A 11 -34.96 -9.44 -3.14
CA PHE A 11 -35.12 -8.30 -2.22
C PHE A 11 -36.46 -8.27 -1.49
N LEU A 12 -37.52 -8.87 -2.04
CA LEU A 12 -38.84 -8.94 -1.40
C LEU A 12 -39.03 -10.19 -0.53
N GLY A 13 -38.30 -11.27 -0.80
CA GLY A 13 -38.48 -12.57 -0.13
C GLY A 13 -37.93 -12.68 1.30
N ALA A 14 -37.32 -11.63 1.85
CA ALA A 14 -36.82 -11.64 3.24
C ALA A 14 -37.84 -11.13 4.27
N GLY A 15 -39.01 -10.68 3.84
CA GLY A 15 -40.00 -10.02 4.71
C GLY A 15 -41.28 -10.80 5.02
N GLU A 16 -41.48 -11.99 4.44
CA GLU A 16 -42.82 -12.61 4.39
C GLU A 16 -42.89 -13.93 5.17
N ALA A 17 -42.45 -13.92 6.43
CA ALA A 17 -42.65 -15.04 7.37
C ALA A 17 -43.13 -14.58 8.76
N ALA A 18 -43.66 -13.35 8.89
CA ALA A 18 -44.27 -12.88 10.14
C ALA A 18 -45.69 -12.39 9.83
N GLY A 19 -46.68 -13.04 10.44
CA GLY A 19 -48.11 -12.80 10.22
C GLY A 19 -48.59 -11.38 10.55
N PRO A 20 -49.87 -11.10 10.30
CA PRO A 20 -50.44 -9.76 10.38
C PRO A 20 -50.46 -9.28 11.83
N GLY A 21 -49.55 -8.38 12.19
CA GLY A 21 -49.43 -7.82 13.54
C GLY A 21 -48.02 -7.40 13.97
N ALA A 22 -46.98 -7.71 13.19
CA ALA A 22 -45.63 -7.20 13.46
C ALA A 22 -45.54 -5.71 13.06
N GLY A 23 -45.96 -4.85 13.98
CA GLY A 23 -45.81 -3.41 13.88
C GLY A 23 -44.38 -3.01 13.51
N LEU A 24 -44.30 -1.96 12.70
CA LEU A 24 -43.12 -1.23 12.26
C LEU A 24 -42.15 -0.95 13.42
N ALA A 25 -41.31 -1.92 13.76
CA ALA A 25 -40.01 -1.57 14.32
C ALA A 25 -39.25 -0.92 13.16
N PRO A 26 -38.79 0.35 13.28
CA PRO A 26 -37.86 0.87 12.30
C PRO A 26 -36.72 -0.14 12.19
N PRO A 27 -36.18 -0.43 10.98
CA PRO A 27 -35.01 -1.29 10.88
C PRO A 27 -34.01 -0.72 11.88
N GLU A 28 -33.63 -1.52 12.88
CA GLU A 28 -32.55 -1.13 13.78
C GLU A 28 -31.47 -0.60 12.85
N PRO A 29 -30.95 0.62 13.05
CA PRO A 29 -29.79 1.01 12.30
C PRO A 29 -28.84 -0.13 12.60
N VAL A 30 -28.48 -0.89 11.56
CA VAL A 30 -27.37 -1.80 11.64
C VAL A 30 -26.24 -0.82 11.94
N ALA A 31 -26.01 -0.61 13.22
CA ALA A 31 -24.79 -0.13 13.79
C ALA A 31 -23.86 -1.26 13.43
N ARG A 32 -23.49 -1.31 12.14
CA ARG A 32 -22.23 -1.85 11.69
C ARG A 32 -21.32 -1.17 12.67
N SER A 33 -20.85 -1.96 13.62
CA SER A 33 -19.61 -1.73 14.29
C SER A 33 -18.58 -1.68 13.16
N VAL A 34 -18.58 -0.58 12.41
CA VAL A 34 -17.42 -0.06 11.74
C VAL A 34 -16.54 0.44 12.88
N ARG A 35 -16.10 -0.49 13.75
CA ARG A 35 -14.72 -0.49 14.19
C ARG A 35 -13.95 -0.59 12.88
N GLY A 36 -13.78 0.55 12.22
CA GLY A 36 -13.10 0.62 10.94
C GLY A 36 -11.77 -0.08 11.13
N ALA A 37 -11.50 -1.10 10.32
CA ALA A 37 -10.18 -1.71 10.29
C ALA A 37 -9.14 -0.57 10.28
N GLY A 38 -8.25 -0.51 11.28
CA GLY A 38 -7.32 0.61 11.42
C GLY A 38 -7.67 1.66 12.48
N ALA A 39 -8.53 1.37 13.47
CA ALA A 39 -8.87 2.30 14.55
C ALA A 39 -8.43 1.83 15.96
N SER A 40 -7.98 0.58 16.10
CA SER A 40 -7.55 0.04 17.39
C SER A 40 -6.09 0.42 17.71
N LEU A 41 -5.73 0.37 19.00
CA LEU A 41 -4.33 0.48 19.44
C LEU A 41 -3.45 -0.60 18.80
N LEU A 42 -3.98 -1.81 18.63
CA LEU A 42 -3.27 -2.91 17.98
C LEU A 42 -3.00 -2.60 16.50
N ASP A 43 -3.96 -2.02 15.79
CA ASP A 43 -3.74 -1.56 14.41
C ASP A 43 -2.71 -0.41 14.34
N ALA A 44 -2.66 0.44 15.38
CA ALA A 44 -1.66 1.49 15.50
C ALA A 44 -0.24 0.90 15.62
N VAL A 45 -0.07 -0.06 16.53
CA VAL A 45 1.21 -0.72 16.76
C VAL A 45 1.64 -1.52 15.53
N LEU A 46 0.75 -2.34 14.96
CA LEU A 46 1.07 -3.12 13.76
C LEU A 46 1.35 -2.22 12.56
N GLY A 47 0.52 -1.20 12.32
CA GLY A 47 0.72 -0.23 11.25
C GLY A 47 2.03 0.54 11.39
N ALA A 48 2.42 0.91 12.61
CA ALA A 48 3.72 1.53 12.88
C ALA A 48 4.86 0.54 12.64
N ALA A 49 4.79 -0.67 13.19
CA ALA A 49 5.83 -1.69 13.07
C ALA A 49 6.10 -2.07 11.61
N VAL A 50 5.04 -2.35 10.82
CA VAL A 50 5.16 -2.67 9.40
C VAL A 50 5.80 -1.52 8.63
N ARG A 51 5.38 -0.28 8.89
CA ARG A 51 5.98 0.89 8.25
C ARG A 51 7.44 1.06 8.64
N SER A 52 7.80 0.93 9.92
CA SER A 52 9.18 1.06 10.38
C SER A 52 10.11 0.06 9.67
N VAL A 53 9.69 -1.20 9.54
CA VAL A 53 10.46 -2.23 8.80
C VAL A 53 10.63 -1.81 7.33
N LEU A 54 9.56 -1.39 6.67
CA LEU A 54 9.61 -0.99 5.27
C LEU A 54 10.38 0.31 5.03
N ILE A 55 10.31 1.28 5.95
CA ILE A 55 11.10 2.52 5.92
C ILE A 55 12.58 2.17 5.97
N LEU A 56 13.00 1.37 6.96
CA LEU A 56 14.40 0.97 7.11
C LEU A 56 14.89 0.24 5.85
N GLN A 57 14.09 -0.69 5.33
CA GLN A 57 14.47 -1.44 4.13
C GLN A 57 14.56 -0.54 2.89
N MET A 58 13.53 0.26 2.61
CA MET A 58 13.49 1.10 1.40
C MET A 58 14.51 2.24 1.47
N TRP A 59 14.68 2.86 2.64
CA TRP A 59 15.68 3.90 2.85
C TRP A 59 17.09 3.34 2.75
N SER A 60 17.38 2.22 3.41
CA SER A 60 18.70 1.60 3.33
C SER A 60 19.03 1.20 1.89
N TRP A 61 18.07 0.61 1.18
CA TRP A 61 18.27 0.21 -0.21
C TRP A 61 18.46 1.43 -1.12
N SER A 62 17.63 2.47 -0.99
CA SER A 62 17.77 3.67 -1.82
C SER A 62 19.11 4.36 -1.59
N ARG A 63 19.52 4.51 -0.33
CA ARG A 63 20.81 5.12 0.02
C ARG A 63 22.01 4.29 -0.41
N ALA A 64 21.91 2.96 -0.41
CA ALA A 64 22.98 2.09 -0.89
C ALA A 64 23.15 2.13 -2.42
N ASN A 65 22.10 2.52 -3.16
CA ASN A 65 22.11 2.55 -4.63
C ASN A 65 22.14 3.96 -5.22
N ALA A 66 22.12 5.00 -4.38
CA ALA A 66 22.27 6.39 -4.79
C ALA A 66 23.74 6.84 -4.77
N ALA A 67 24.07 7.83 -5.59
CA ALA A 67 25.32 8.56 -5.47
C ALA A 67 25.44 9.27 -4.10
N ALA A 68 26.66 9.68 -3.76
CA ALA A 68 26.90 10.53 -2.59
C ALA A 68 26.12 11.84 -2.73
N VAL A 69 25.50 12.28 -1.63
CA VAL A 69 24.74 13.54 -1.62
C VAL A 69 25.73 14.69 -1.44
N GLU A 70 26.05 15.36 -2.54
CA GLU A 70 26.94 16.53 -2.53
C GLU A 70 26.22 17.79 -2.03
N ASP A 71 24.96 17.98 -2.44
CA ASP A 71 24.10 19.08 -2.02
C ASP A 71 22.80 18.55 -1.38
N PRO A 72 22.65 18.63 -0.04
CA PRO A 72 21.45 18.17 0.65
C PRO A 72 20.17 18.92 0.27
N LEU A 73 20.25 20.14 -0.25
CA LEU A 73 19.08 20.94 -0.63
C LEU A 73 18.58 20.62 -2.05
N SER A 74 19.43 20.01 -2.88
CA SER A 74 19.07 19.57 -4.21
C SER A 74 18.35 18.23 -4.15
N TRP A 75 17.06 18.20 -4.47
CA TRP A 75 16.29 16.95 -4.52
C TRP A 75 16.91 15.93 -5.49
N ARG A 76 17.56 16.39 -6.56
CA ARG A 76 18.24 15.51 -7.53
C ARG A 76 19.35 14.71 -6.88
N ALA A 77 20.15 15.33 -6.00
CA ALA A 77 21.25 14.64 -5.31
C ALA A 77 20.77 13.44 -4.46
N TRP A 78 19.51 13.43 -4.04
CA TRP A 78 18.92 12.31 -3.28
C TRP A 78 18.46 11.13 -4.14
N VAL A 79 18.32 11.32 -5.44
CA VAL A 79 17.80 10.33 -6.39
C VAL A 79 18.71 10.10 -7.60
N THR A 80 19.92 10.67 -7.59
CA THR A 80 20.95 10.34 -8.57
C THR A 80 21.38 8.89 -8.37
N PRO A 81 21.19 7.99 -9.35
CA PRO A 81 21.59 6.60 -9.22
C PRO A 81 23.12 6.46 -9.20
N SER A 82 23.61 5.40 -8.57
CA SER A 82 24.99 4.97 -8.68
C SER A 82 25.25 4.24 -10.00
N ASP A 83 26.49 4.24 -10.47
CA ASP A 83 26.92 3.48 -11.66
C ASP A 83 26.59 1.99 -11.55
N GLY A 84 26.64 1.45 -10.33
CA GLY A 84 26.26 0.07 -10.02
C GLY A 84 24.78 -0.20 -10.27
N LEU A 85 23.90 0.71 -9.84
CA LEU A 85 22.46 0.59 -10.08
C LEU A 85 22.13 0.75 -11.57
N GLU A 86 22.75 1.68 -12.28
CA GLU A 86 22.57 1.82 -13.74
C GLU A 86 22.99 0.56 -14.49
N THR A 87 24.12 -0.04 -14.07
CA THR A 87 24.58 -1.31 -14.66
C THR A 87 23.62 -2.45 -14.38
N ALA A 88 23.08 -2.55 -13.16
CA ALA A 88 22.08 -3.55 -12.82
C ALA A 88 20.77 -3.34 -13.61
N ALA A 89 20.31 -2.09 -13.71
CA ALA A 89 19.09 -1.74 -14.45
C ALA A 89 19.18 -2.16 -15.92
N ARG A 90 20.32 -1.95 -16.58
CA ARG A 90 20.58 -2.41 -17.95
C ARG A 90 20.40 -3.93 -18.11
N ILE A 91 20.83 -4.70 -17.12
CA ILE A 91 20.69 -6.17 -17.13
C ILE A 91 19.22 -6.55 -16.93
N TRP A 92 18.54 -5.95 -15.94
CA TRP A 92 17.14 -6.25 -15.62
C TRP A 92 16.16 -5.85 -16.73
N THR A 93 16.46 -4.79 -17.48
CA THR A 93 15.64 -4.37 -18.63
C THR A 93 16.05 -5.05 -19.93
N MET A 94 17.06 -5.92 -19.93
CA MET A 94 17.64 -6.55 -21.13
C MET A 94 18.02 -5.52 -22.22
N GLY A 95 18.42 -4.32 -21.79
CA GLY A 95 18.72 -3.20 -22.69
C GLY A 95 17.53 -2.62 -23.45
N GLN A 96 16.28 -3.01 -23.14
CA GLN A 96 15.08 -2.54 -23.82
C GLN A 96 14.66 -1.13 -23.38
N VAL A 97 15.19 -0.65 -22.25
CA VAL A 97 14.89 0.66 -21.66
C VAL A 97 16.20 1.36 -21.36
N ASP A 98 16.24 2.68 -21.50
CA ASP A 98 17.37 3.51 -21.07
C ASP A 98 17.71 3.20 -19.59
N ALA A 99 18.95 2.79 -19.36
CA ALA A 99 19.38 2.27 -18.07
C ALA A 99 19.45 3.36 -17.00
N GLY A 100 19.89 4.56 -17.37
CA GLY A 100 19.94 5.71 -16.47
C GLY A 100 18.54 6.12 -16.01
N PHE A 101 17.60 6.18 -16.95
CA PHE A 101 16.19 6.47 -16.66
C PHE A 101 15.55 5.39 -15.79
N ALA A 102 15.76 4.10 -16.10
CA ALA A 102 15.22 3.00 -15.31
C ALA A 102 15.78 2.99 -13.88
N ALA A 103 17.08 3.20 -13.72
CA ALA A 103 17.73 3.31 -12.41
C ALA A 103 17.23 4.51 -11.62
N PHE A 104 17.16 5.69 -12.25
CA PHE A 104 16.57 6.88 -11.66
C PHE A 104 15.13 6.63 -11.19
N LEU A 105 14.29 6.02 -12.03
CA LEU A 105 12.89 5.77 -11.70
C LEU A 105 12.77 4.82 -10.50
N LEU A 106 13.53 3.72 -10.49
CA LEU A 106 13.56 2.77 -9.37
C LEU A 106 13.98 3.46 -8.08
N LEU A 107 15.05 4.25 -8.13
CA LEU A 107 15.57 4.97 -6.97
C LEU A 107 14.60 6.05 -6.47
N ALA A 108 14.02 6.82 -7.39
CA ALA A 108 13.02 7.83 -7.06
C ALA A 108 11.78 7.21 -6.41
N VAL A 109 11.28 6.08 -6.94
CA VAL A 109 10.16 5.34 -6.36
C VAL A 109 10.50 4.81 -4.97
N ALA A 110 11.67 4.21 -4.78
CA ALA A 110 12.09 3.70 -3.46
C ALA A 110 12.23 4.83 -2.42
N THR A 111 12.83 5.96 -2.81
CA THR A 111 12.98 7.14 -1.95
C THR A 111 11.62 7.75 -1.60
N LEU A 112 10.75 7.94 -2.60
CA LEU A 112 9.39 8.44 -2.38
C LEU A 112 8.57 7.49 -1.51
N ALA A 113 8.66 6.18 -1.74
CA ALA A 113 8.00 5.17 -0.91
C ALA A 113 8.45 5.27 0.55
N SER A 114 9.75 5.43 0.81
CA SER A 114 10.28 5.63 2.16
C SER A 114 9.72 6.89 2.84
N LEU A 115 9.66 8.02 2.12
CA LEU A 115 9.08 9.26 2.63
C LEU A 115 7.57 9.10 2.90
N SER A 116 6.86 8.48 1.96
CA SER A 116 5.42 8.18 2.05
C SER A 116 5.11 7.33 3.29
N LEU A 117 5.90 6.29 3.56
CA LEU A 117 5.75 5.43 4.73
C LEU A 117 6.04 6.17 6.03
N THR A 118 7.10 6.99 6.06
CA THR A 118 7.46 7.82 7.21
C THR A 118 6.31 8.72 7.62
N LEU A 119 5.72 9.41 6.64
CA LEU A 119 4.57 10.29 6.87
C LEU A 119 3.27 9.50 7.12
N GLY A 120 3.21 8.23 6.72
CA GLY A 120 1.94 7.51 6.67
C GLY A 120 0.97 8.15 5.67
N PHE A 121 1.50 8.61 4.54
CA PHE A 121 0.77 9.24 3.45
C PHE A 121 0.73 8.30 2.23
N LEU A 122 -0.39 8.24 1.52
CA LEU A 122 -0.61 7.37 0.35
C LEU A 122 -0.20 5.91 0.58
N THR A 123 -0.40 5.40 1.80
CA THR A 123 0.22 4.16 2.27
C THR A 123 -0.29 2.91 1.56
N ARG A 124 -1.53 2.92 1.09
CA ARG A 124 -2.04 1.85 0.22
C ARG A 124 -1.34 1.83 -1.12
N LEU A 125 -1.09 3.00 -1.71
CA LEU A 125 -0.34 3.11 -2.97
C LEU A 125 1.11 2.69 -2.77
N THR A 126 1.73 3.08 -1.66
CA THR A 126 3.07 2.59 -1.30
C THR A 126 3.08 1.07 -1.09
N GLY A 127 2.03 0.52 -0.46
CA GLY A 127 1.84 -0.92 -0.33
C GLY A 127 1.79 -1.64 -1.69
N ILE A 128 1.10 -1.07 -2.68
CA ILE A 128 1.10 -1.58 -4.07
C ILE A 128 2.50 -1.54 -4.66
N ALA A 129 3.22 -0.43 -4.53
CA ALA A 129 4.58 -0.31 -5.05
C ALA A 129 5.53 -1.35 -4.43
N VAL A 130 5.46 -1.54 -3.09
CA VAL A 130 6.24 -2.57 -2.38
C VAL A 130 5.85 -3.97 -2.85
N PHE A 131 4.54 -4.26 -2.96
CA PHE A 131 4.06 -5.57 -3.39
C PHE A 131 4.53 -5.90 -4.82
N LEU A 132 4.33 -4.99 -5.78
CA LEU A 132 4.74 -5.21 -7.17
C LEU A 132 6.27 -5.25 -7.31
N GLY A 133 7.00 -4.39 -6.60
CA GLY A 133 8.46 -4.38 -6.62
C GLY A 133 9.07 -5.66 -6.05
N THR A 134 8.53 -6.16 -4.93
CA THR A 134 8.97 -7.43 -4.32
C THR A 134 8.60 -8.63 -5.17
N LEU A 135 7.40 -8.64 -5.77
CA LEU A 135 7.01 -9.67 -6.72
C LEU A 135 7.94 -9.69 -7.94
N TRP A 136 8.23 -8.53 -8.52
CA TRP A 136 9.17 -8.41 -9.63
C TRP A 136 10.58 -8.89 -9.23
N HIS A 137 11.05 -8.47 -8.06
CA HIS A 137 12.35 -8.88 -7.54
C HIS A 137 12.46 -10.40 -7.39
N MET A 138 11.41 -11.03 -6.84
CA MET A 138 11.34 -12.47 -6.65
C MET A 138 11.29 -13.25 -7.98
N LEU A 139 10.66 -12.69 -9.01
CA LEU A 139 10.50 -13.37 -10.30
C LEU A 139 11.69 -13.17 -11.25
N PHE A 140 12.33 -11.99 -11.23
CA PHE A 140 13.24 -11.57 -12.29
C PHE A 140 14.62 -11.08 -11.84
N ILE A 141 14.80 -10.69 -10.57
CA ILE A 141 16.06 -10.10 -10.09
C ILE A 141 16.89 -11.12 -9.29
N LEU A 142 16.29 -11.74 -8.27
CA LEU A 142 17.00 -12.69 -7.40
C LEU A 142 16.02 -13.78 -6.88
N PRO A 143 15.64 -14.74 -7.72
CA PRO A 143 14.66 -15.76 -7.35
C PRO A 143 15.07 -16.62 -6.15
N GLU A 144 16.37 -16.84 -5.95
CA GLU A 144 16.93 -17.59 -4.83
C GLU A 144 16.67 -16.92 -3.47
N ALA A 145 16.42 -15.61 -3.43
CA ALA A 145 16.10 -14.87 -2.21
C ALA A 145 14.60 -14.93 -1.83
N PHE A 146 13.83 -15.85 -2.42
CA PHE A 146 12.37 -15.90 -2.27
C PHE A 146 11.89 -15.87 -0.82
N THR A 147 12.59 -16.55 0.10
CA THR A 147 12.14 -16.68 1.50
C THR A 147 12.11 -15.32 2.19
N SER A 148 13.15 -14.50 1.99
CA SER A 148 13.18 -13.12 2.49
C SER A 148 12.20 -12.21 1.74
N THR A 149 12.07 -12.38 0.42
CA THR A 149 11.24 -11.51 -0.41
C THR A 149 9.74 -11.70 -0.15
N VAL A 150 9.31 -12.92 0.19
CA VAL A 150 7.92 -13.23 0.58
C VAL A 150 7.49 -12.45 1.83
N ALA A 151 8.40 -12.22 2.78
CA ALA A 151 8.09 -11.41 3.96
C ALA A 151 7.71 -9.98 3.54
N TYR A 152 8.51 -9.34 2.69
CA TYR A 152 8.21 -7.99 2.20
C TYR A 152 6.98 -7.94 1.30
N LEU A 153 6.73 -8.99 0.50
CA LEU A 153 5.51 -9.14 -0.27
C LEU A 153 4.27 -9.14 0.64
N ALA A 154 4.32 -9.90 1.75
CA ALA A 154 3.25 -9.95 2.74
C ALA A 154 3.06 -8.62 3.46
N LEU A 155 4.14 -7.88 3.77
CA LEU A 155 4.06 -6.54 4.35
C LEU A 155 3.43 -5.52 3.39
N GLY A 156 3.78 -5.60 2.09
CA GLY A 156 3.14 -4.80 1.05
C GLY A 156 1.64 -5.08 0.98
N LEU A 157 1.25 -6.36 0.93
CA LEU A 157 -0.15 -6.78 0.95
C LEU A 157 -0.88 -6.33 2.21
N TYR A 158 -0.23 -6.38 3.38
CA TYR A 158 -0.79 -5.84 4.62
C TYR A 158 -1.15 -4.37 4.47
N LEU A 159 -0.24 -3.53 3.95
CA LEU A 159 -0.51 -2.11 3.75
C LEU A 159 -1.63 -1.87 2.72
N ILE A 160 -1.71 -2.68 1.66
CA ILE A 160 -2.79 -2.60 0.67
C ILE A 160 -4.15 -2.83 1.34
N LEU A 161 -4.26 -3.85 2.20
CA LEU A 161 -5.52 -4.26 2.81
C LEU A 161 -5.91 -3.37 4.00
N ARG A 162 -4.96 -3.11 4.90
CA ARG A 162 -5.19 -2.45 6.20
C ARG A 162 -4.87 -0.95 6.17
N GLY A 163 -4.01 -0.48 5.26
CA GLY A 163 -3.49 0.89 5.27
C GLY A 163 -2.49 1.12 6.43
N ALA A 164 -2.16 2.38 6.69
CA ALA A 164 -1.17 2.74 7.71
C ALA A 164 -1.66 2.83 9.16
N GLY A 165 -2.94 2.57 9.42
CA GLY A 165 -3.53 2.65 10.75
C GLY A 165 -3.71 4.10 11.25
N PRO A 166 -4.08 4.29 12.53
CA PRO A 166 -4.49 5.58 13.07
C PRO A 166 -3.33 6.57 13.30
N LEU A 167 -2.08 6.10 13.29
CA LEU A 167 -0.87 6.91 13.43
C LEU A 167 -0.33 7.40 12.07
N SER A 168 -1.22 7.74 11.15
CA SER A 168 -0.86 8.07 9.77
C SER A 168 -1.55 9.36 9.30
N LEU A 169 -0.91 10.07 8.37
CA LEU A 169 -1.54 11.21 7.71
C LEU A 169 -2.80 10.81 6.94
N ASP A 170 -2.80 9.64 6.29
CA ASP A 170 -3.99 9.11 5.59
C ASP A 170 -5.21 9.05 6.53
N TRP A 171 -5.01 8.59 7.76
CA TRP A 171 -6.08 8.51 8.75
C TRP A 171 -6.50 9.88 9.27
N ALA A 172 -5.53 10.76 9.58
CA ALA A 172 -5.80 12.11 10.04
C ALA A 172 -6.60 12.91 9.00
N LEU A 173 -6.21 12.84 7.72
CA LEU A 173 -6.90 13.47 6.61
C LEU A 173 -8.32 12.90 6.43
N ALA A 174 -8.47 11.57 6.45
CA ALA A 174 -9.80 10.95 6.37
C ALA A 174 -10.70 11.30 7.56
N ARG A 175 -10.14 11.57 8.74
CA ARG A 175 -10.90 12.06 9.90
C ARG A 175 -11.31 13.52 9.71
N LEU A 176 -10.40 14.39 9.29
CA LEU A 176 -10.68 15.81 9.03
C LEU A 176 -11.74 15.98 7.94
N ALA A 177 -11.65 15.23 6.84
CA ALA A 177 -12.61 15.28 5.75
C ALA A 177 -14.04 14.84 6.13
N ARG A 178 -14.20 14.12 7.24
CA ARG A 178 -15.52 13.75 7.79
C ARG A 178 -16.10 14.80 8.75
N LEU A 179 -15.28 15.76 9.17
CA LEU A 179 -15.66 16.85 10.07
C LEU A 179 -15.95 18.15 9.32
N ALA A 180 -15.48 18.28 8.08
CA ALA A 180 -15.77 19.37 7.16
C ALA A 180 -17.09 19.13 6.42
#